data_AF-A0A4Q0YIR7-F1
#
_entry.id   AF-A0A4Q0YIR7-F1
#
_cell.length_a   1.000
_cell.length_b   1.000
_cell.length_c   1.000
_cell.angle_alpha   90.00
_cell.angle_beta   90.00
_cell.angle_gamma   90.00
#
_symmetry.space_group_name_H-M   'P 1'
#
loop_
_entity.id
_entity.type
_entity.pdbx_description
1 polymer ?
#
loop_
_entity_poly.entity_id
_entity_poly.type
_entity_poly.pdbx_seq_one_letter_code
_entity_poly.pdbx_strand_id
1 'polypeptide(L)'
;MREVGFFLEDGTLFAVYSEPGKALAYKSPEIDLLLAFDVVLAGVPADSVTIIDRGADLNLLVAPELAKMAATHVDHLRRYLTLKDDLEHDALWRTTLQAQTATVQIDACAAT
;
A
#
# COMPACT_ATOMS: atom_id res chain seq x y z
N MET A 1 12.62 10.07 18.41
CA MET A 1 14.08 10.28 18.33
C MET A 1 14.39 11.71 18.71
N ARG A 2 15.38 11.92 19.58
CA ARG A 2 15.72 13.26 20.11
C ARG A 2 17.01 13.82 19.55
N GLU A 3 17.95 12.95 19.17
CA GLU A 3 19.29 13.35 18.75
C GLU A 3 19.78 12.41 17.66
N VAL A 4 20.65 12.94 16.78
CA VAL A 4 21.34 12.19 15.73
C VAL A 4 22.83 12.49 15.83
N GLY A 5 23.65 11.44 15.94
CA GLY A 5 25.10 11.55 15.96
C GLY A 5 25.71 11.09 14.63
N PHE A 6 26.61 11.89 14.07
CA PHE A 6 27.41 11.55 12.90
C PHE A 6 28.77 11.04 13.38
N PHE A 7 29.13 9.82 13.00
CA PHE A 7 30.38 9.19 13.40
C PHE A 7 31.28 9.00 12.18
N LEU A 8 32.59 9.15 12.38
CA LEU A 8 33.60 8.81 11.40
C LEU A 8 33.78 7.28 11.32
N GLU A 9 34.44 6.78 10.27
CA GLU A 9 34.69 5.34 10.09
C GLU A 9 35.47 4.71 11.27
N ASP A 10 36.26 5.51 12.00
CA ASP A 10 37.00 5.08 13.19
C ASP A 10 36.16 5.03 14.48
N GLY A 11 34.88 5.40 14.42
CA GLY A 11 33.96 5.47 15.55
C GLY A 11 34.03 6.77 16.36
N THR A 12 34.86 7.75 15.95
CA THR A 12 34.91 9.07 16.57
C THR A 12 33.64 9.86 16.26
N LEU A 13 33.04 10.49 17.27
CA LEU A 13 31.87 11.36 17.09
C LEU A 13 32.29 12.66 16.41
N PHE A 14 31.78 12.88 15.19
CA PHE A 14 32.07 14.07 14.40
C PHE A 14 31.14 15.24 14.75
N ALA A 15 29.83 14.98 14.79
CA ALA A 15 28.83 16.01 15.06
C ALA A 15 27.56 15.42 15.70
N VAL A 16 26.85 16.24 16.46
CA VAL A 16 25.53 15.90 17.02
C VAL A 16 24.53 16.95 16.59
N TYR A 17 23.40 16.50 16.06
CA TYR A 17 22.22 17.33 15.88
C TYR A 17 21.22 17.03 17.00
N SER A 18 20.91 18.04 17.80
CA SER A 18 19.95 17.99 18.91
C SER A 18 19.28 19.35 19.05
N GLU A 19 17.97 19.36 19.31
CA GLU A 19 17.20 20.59 19.57
C GLU A 19 16.44 20.43 20.90
N PRO A 20 16.76 21.23 21.94
CA PRO A 20 16.13 21.10 23.25
C PRO A 20 14.62 21.26 23.19
N GLY A 21 13.90 20.36 23.87
CA GLY A 21 12.43 20.40 23.94
C GLY A 21 11.70 19.89 22.69
N LYS A 22 12.41 19.52 21.61
CA LYS A 22 11.80 19.06 20.37
C LYS A 22 12.25 17.65 19.99
N ALA A 23 11.34 16.85 19.47
CA ALA A 23 11.69 15.57 18.86
C ALA A 23 12.07 15.79 17.39
N LEU A 24 13.20 15.26 16.97
CA LEU A 24 13.68 15.37 15.58
C LEU A 24 12.86 14.51 14.62
N ALA A 25 12.40 13.34 15.09
CA ALA A 25 11.50 12.48 14.33
C ALA A 25 10.77 11.49 15.24
N TYR A 26 9.65 10.99 14.76
CA TYR A 26 8.91 9.90 15.36
C TYR A 26 9.03 8.68 14.44
N LYS A 27 9.62 7.59 14.97
CA LYS A 27 9.75 6.32 14.24
C LYS A 27 8.59 5.41 14.65
N SER A 28 7.83 4.94 13.66
CA SER A 28 6.85 3.88 13.85
C SER A 28 7.51 2.51 13.66
N PRO A 29 7.03 1.43 14.30
CA PRO A 29 7.62 0.10 14.14
C PRO A 29 7.54 -0.44 12.70
N GLU A 30 6.54 -0.01 11.94
CA GLU A 30 6.18 -0.58 10.64
C GLU A 30 6.68 0.23 9.44
N ILE A 31 7.28 1.41 9.66
CA ILE A 31 7.68 2.32 8.58
C ILE A 31 9.13 2.74 8.79
N ASP A 32 9.91 2.62 7.72
CA ASP A 32 11.27 3.12 7.69
C ASP A 32 11.29 4.65 7.70
N LEU A 33 12.11 5.20 8.59
CA LEU A 33 12.24 6.63 8.80
C LEU A 33 13.32 7.18 7.88
N LEU A 34 12.93 8.04 6.94
CA LEU A 34 13.83 8.82 6.12
C LEU A 34 14.00 10.21 6.70
N LEU A 35 15.26 10.59 6.93
CA LEU A 35 15.64 11.92 7.40
C LEU A 35 16.60 12.54 6.39
N ALA A 36 16.23 13.71 5.88
CA ALA A 36 17.12 14.54 5.10
C ALA A 36 17.92 15.44 6.05
N PHE A 37 19.23 15.55 5.81
CA PHE A 37 20.11 16.42 6.57
C PHE A 37 20.98 17.23 5.63
N ASP A 38 21.20 18.49 5.97
CA ASP A 38 22.15 19.36 5.31
C ASP A 38 23.41 19.48 6.17
N VAL A 39 24.58 19.25 5.58
CA VAL A 39 25.88 19.43 6.25
C VAL A 39 26.58 20.62 5.62
N VAL A 40 26.78 21.67 6.42
CA VAL A 40 27.51 22.87 6.00
C VAL A 40 28.91 22.84 6.60
N LEU A 41 29.92 22.71 5.75
CA LEU A 41 31.33 22.79 6.16
C LEU A 41 31.84 24.20 5.85
N ALA A 42 32.24 24.93 6.89
CA ALA A 42 32.83 26.27 6.78
C ALA A 42 34.30 26.26 7.20
N GLY A 43 35.14 27.04 6.52
CA GLY A 43 36.56 27.19 6.87
C GLY A 43 37.48 26.06 6.36
N VAL A 44 36.96 25.15 5.53
CA VAL A 44 37.76 24.15 4.81
C VAL A 44 38.20 24.69 3.44
N PRO A 45 39.43 24.40 2.98
CA PRO A 45 39.86 24.72 1.63
C PRO A 45 38.92 24.15 0.56
N ALA A 46 38.76 24.84 -0.57
CA ALA A 46 37.85 24.43 -1.63
C ALA A 46 38.15 23.02 -2.20
N ASP A 47 39.44 22.63 -2.21
CA ASP A 47 39.89 21.36 -2.78
C ASP A 47 40.06 20.23 -1.74
N SER A 48 39.67 20.45 -0.47
CA SER A 48 39.87 19.46 0.60
C SER A 48 38.67 18.54 0.84
N VAL A 49 37.58 18.70 0.09
CA VAL A 49 36.35 17.92 0.28
C VAL A 49 36.17 16.96 -0.89
N THR A 50 36.24 15.66 -0.61
CA THR A 50 35.86 14.61 -1.56
C THR A 50 34.54 14.00 -1.14
N ILE A 51 33.53 14.09 -1.99
CA ILE A 51 32.22 13.48 -1.77
C ILE A 51 32.26 12.08 -2.38
N ILE A 52 32.10 11.05 -1.54
CA ILE A 52 31.99 9.66 -1.98
C ILE A 52 30.54 9.24 -1.77
N ASP A 53 29.77 9.23 -2.85
CA ASP A 53 28.44 8.63 -2.84
C ASP A 53 28.58 7.10 -2.95
N ARG A 54 28.16 6.38 -1.92
CA ARG A 54 28.15 4.91 -1.92
C ARG A 54 26.81 4.33 -2.40
N GLY A 55 25.84 5.19 -2.75
CA GLY A 55 24.47 4.80 -3.05
C GLY A 55 23.76 4.27 -1.81
N ALA A 56 22.54 4.74 -1.57
CA ALA A 56 21.63 4.05 -0.66
C ALA A 56 20.78 3.08 -1.49
N ASP A 57 20.71 1.80 -1.09
CA ASP A 57 19.72 0.86 -1.62
C ASP A 57 18.35 1.18 -1.00
N LEU A 58 17.88 2.40 -1.27
CA LEU A 58 16.65 2.93 -0.72
C LEU A 58 15.52 2.64 -1.68
N ASN A 59 14.77 1.58 -1.39
CA ASN A 59 13.57 1.26 -2.14
C ASN A 59 12.41 2.17 -1.70
N LEU A 60 12.30 3.34 -2.32
CA LEU A 60 11.15 4.26 -2.19
C LEU A 60 9.87 3.72 -2.85
N LEU A 61 9.94 2.58 -3.54
CA LEU A 61 8.80 2.06 -4.26
C LEU A 61 7.80 1.48 -3.25
N VAL A 62 6.61 2.07 -3.23
CA VAL A 62 5.40 1.57 -2.55
C VAL A 62 4.85 0.28 -3.23
N ALA A 63 5.73 -0.46 -3.90
CA ALA A 63 5.42 -1.63 -4.71
C ALA A 63 4.67 -2.73 -3.93
N PRO A 64 5.05 -3.11 -2.70
CA PRO A 64 4.33 -4.16 -1.98
C PRO A 64 2.91 -3.72 -1.57
N GLU A 65 2.70 -2.46 -1.20
CA GLU A 65 1.37 -1.94 -0.86
C GLU A 65 0.50 -1.80 -2.10
N LEU A 66 1.06 -1.32 -3.21
CA LEU A 66 0.37 -1.25 -4.50
C LEU A 66 0.01 -2.66 -5.01
N ALA A 67 0.89 -3.65 -4.83
CA ALA A 67 0.61 -5.04 -5.16
C ALA A 67 -0.54 -5.61 -4.29
N LYS A 68 -0.56 -5.32 -2.98
CA LYS A 68 -1.67 -5.69 -2.08
C LYS A 68 -2.99 -5.03 -2.51
N MET A 69 -2.95 -3.77 -2.91
CA MET A 69 -4.14 -3.04 -3.40
C MET A 69 -4.64 -3.64 -4.72
N ALA A 70 -3.74 -3.94 -5.65
CA ALA A 70 -4.07 -4.59 -6.91
C ALA A 70 -4.69 -5.98 -6.68
N ALA A 71 -4.10 -6.80 -5.82
CA ALA A 71 -4.66 -8.10 -5.44
C ALA A 71 -6.07 -7.98 -4.88
N THR A 72 -6.28 -7.02 -3.96
CA THR A 72 -7.61 -6.74 -3.40
C THR A 72 -8.61 -6.32 -4.47
N HIS A 73 -8.20 -5.51 -5.45
CA HIS A 73 -9.06 -5.08 -6.54
C HIS A 73 -9.45 -6.24 -7.47
N VAL A 74 -8.49 -7.10 -7.81
CA VAL A 74 -8.73 -8.33 -8.59
C VAL A 74 -9.69 -9.26 -7.85
N ASP A 75 -9.49 -9.46 -6.55
CA ASP A 75 -10.37 -10.26 -5.71
C ASP A 75 -11.79 -9.70 -5.65
N HIS A 76 -11.93 -8.39 -5.52
CA HIS A 76 -13.22 -7.72 -5.50
C HIS A 76 -13.97 -7.91 -6.83
N LEU A 77 -13.29 -7.70 -7.96
CA LEU A 77 -13.86 -7.91 -9.29
C LEU A 77 -14.27 -9.36 -9.50
N ARG A 78 -13.44 -10.31 -9.05
CA ARG A 78 -13.76 -11.74 -9.13
C ARG A 78 -15.05 -12.07 -8.38
N ARG A 79 -15.17 -11.64 -7.12
CA ARG A 79 -16.38 -11.90 -6.31
C ARG A 79 -17.60 -11.22 -6.90
N TYR A 80 -17.45 -10.01 -7.44
CA TYR A 80 -18.54 -9.29 -8.10
C TYR A 80 -19.08 -10.06 -9.31
N LEU A 81 -18.19 -10.59 -10.16
CA LEU A 81 -18.60 -11.37 -11.33
C LEU A 81 -19.32 -12.66 -10.93
N THR A 82 -18.81 -13.40 -9.95
CA THR A 82 -19.50 -14.60 -9.44
C THR A 82 -20.89 -14.28 -8.89
N LEU A 83 -21.01 -13.23 -8.07
CA LEU A 83 -22.31 -12.80 -7.55
C LEU A 83 -23.27 -12.44 -8.68
N LYS A 84 -22.77 -11.76 -9.71
CA LYS A 84 -23.57 -11.39 -10.88
C LYS A 84 -24.08 -12.63 -11.63
N ASP A 85 -23.20 -13.60 -11.88
CA ASP A 85 -23.56 -14.85 -12.56
C ASP A 85 -24.62 -15.64 -11.78
N ASP A 86 -24.48 -15.72 -10.45
CA ASP A 86 -25.45 -16.39 -9.56
C ASP A 86 -26.82 -15.71 -9.61
N LEU A 87 -26.85 -14.37 -9.55
CA LEU A 87 -28.09 -13.59 -9.63
C LEU A 87 -28.77 -13.73 -11.00
N GLU A 88 -27.99 -13.77 -12.09
CA GLU A 88 -28.51 -14.01 -13.44
C GLU A 88 -29.10 -15.41 -13.57
N HIS A 89 -28.42 -16.43 -13.03
CA HIS A 89 -28.94 -17.80 -12.99
C HIS A 89 -30.26 -17.90 -12.22
N ASP A 90 -30.33 -17.30 -11.03
CA ASP A 90 -31.53 -17.27 -10.20
C ASP A 90 -32.69 -16.56 -10.89
N ALA A 91 -32.43 -15.45 -11.59
CA ALA A 91 -33.45 -14.72 -12.34
C ALA A 91 -34.06 -15.61 -13.46
N LEU A 92 -33.22 -16.30 -14.22
CA LEU A 92 -33.66 -17.21 -15.28
C LEU A 92 -34.47 -18.39 -14.72
N TRP A 93 -34.01 -18.96 -13.61
CA TRP A 93 -34.70 -20.05 -12.94
C TRP A 93 -36.10 -19.62 -12.48
N ARG A 94 -36.22 -18.43 -11.87
CA ARG A 94 -37.51 -17.86 -11.44
C ARG A 94 -38.47 -17.65 -12.61
N THR A 95 -38.00 -17.12 -13.73
CA THR A 95 -38.83 -16.94 -14.93
C THR A 95 -39.31 -18.28 -15.49
N THR A 96 -38.46 -19.30 -15.51
CA THR A 96 -38.82 -20.64 -16.00
C THR A 96 -39.86 -21.30 -15.12
N LEU A 97 -39.70 -21.24 -13.80
CA LEU A 97 -40.69 -21.76 -12.84
C LEU A 97 -42.05 -21.06 -12.98
N GLN A 98 -42.05 -19.75 -13.21
CA GLN A 98 -43.29 -18.99 -13.45
C GLN A 98 -43.99 -19.44 -14.74
N ALA A 99 -43.23 -19.66 -15.82
CA ALA A 99 -43.77 -20.17 -17.08
C ALA A 99 -44.37 -21.58 -16.92
N GLN A 100 -43.67 -22.50 -16.24
CA GLN A 100 -44.16 -23.87 -15.99
C GLN A 100 -45.41 -23.89 -15.09
N THR A 101 -45.46 -23.03 -14.08
CA THR A 101 -46.65 -22.90 -13.22
C THR A 101 -47.84 -22.39 -14.03
N ALA A 102 -47.63 -21.38 -14.89
CA ALA A 102 -48.69 -20.85 -15.75
C ALA A 102 -49.23 -21.90 -16.74
N THR A 103 -48.38 -22.73 -17.35
CA THR A 103 -48.84 -23.80 -18.25
C THR A 103 -49.66 -24.86 -17.53
N VAL A 104 -49.24 -25.29 -16.34
CA VAL A 104 -49.99 -26.28 -15.54
C VAL A 104 -51.38 -25.76 -15.12
N GLN A 105 -51.51 -24.46 -14.83
CA GLN A 105 -52.80 -23.86 -14.49
C GLN A 105 -53.76 -23.81 -15.70
N ILE A 106 -53.24 -23.62 -16.92
CA ILE A 106 -54.05 -23.61 -18.15
C ILE A 106 -54.60 -25.01 -18.44
N ASP A 107 -53.78 -26.05 -18.32
CA ASP A 107 -54.20 -27.45 -18.57
C ASP A 107 -55.25 -27.92 -17.55
N ALA A 108 -55.12 -27.50 -16.28
CA ALA A 108 -56.13 -27.77 -15.25
C ALA A 108 -57.47 -27.07 -15.53
N CYS A 109 -57.45 -25.88 -16.14
CA CYS A 109 -58.66 -25.16 -16.51
C CYS A 109 -59.35 -25.73 -17.75
N ALA A 110 -58.62 -26.39 -18.66
CA ALA A 110 -59.16 -26.99 -19.88
C ALA A 110 -59.82 -28.38 -19.67
N ALA A 111 -59.58 -29.03 -18.52
CA ALA A 111 -60.08 -30.37 -18.19
C ALA A 111 -61.39 -30.37 -17.36
N THR A 112 -62.04 -29.22 -17.19
CA THR A 112 -63.32 -29.04 -16.47
C THR A 112 -64.43 -28.65 -17.44
#